data_AF-R7XTE6-F1
#
_entry.id   AF-R7XTE6-F1
#
_cell.length_a   1.000
_cell.length_b   1.000
_cell.length_c   1.000
_cell.angle_alpha   90.00
_cell.angle_beta   90.00
_cell.angle_gamma   90.00
#
_symmetry.space_group_name_H-M   'P 1'
#
loop_
_entity.id
_entity.type
_entity.pdbx_description
1 polymer ?
#
loop_
_entity_poly.entity_id
_entity_poly.type
_entity_poly.pdbx_seq_one_letter_code
_entity_poly.pdbx_strand_id
1 'polypeptide(L)'
;MHLGSLLHPAHPRRRAIAVAAGALTLLVATAPFLPDDSGPLPEITTQGDESDQPPTSVDTATRGSITPEMRAEIDRVVAEGEGMSVSARSSTYRLATATTRCAVFEGQRYCLGLGWTTKTQEEAAAGMADAAAPRPTRTPPEQTGDLDPAAAMRQRADLPTHERAAAERAELSAAARAVAKVWLIRHEIQGVPLPDGFADRHPEAQVAARATARNHPRKFEILREKQVRPQQEYYWCGPAAMQMIAWGWRDRRQGQALWADRLGTTTAGTGITEMVRVVNNNTGYDNAEHAGEYIVLDISDFTYKQWWRLIKKHVHTYEAPVVLHPVLLRQYFPYLDDDASGHFQVGRGYERTEDGQKLLGYFEPWDQSEFDPTEPRIARNQWQSAYKSFRANQAHFQHNLGV
;
A
#
# COMPACT_ATOMS: atom_id res chain seq x y z
N MET A 1 8.15 -35.82 26.90
CA MET A 1 8.61 -34.54 27.49
C MET A 1 9.92 -34.14 26.84
N HIS A 2 9.89 -33.35 25.77
CA HIS A 2 11.06 -32.68 25.22
C HIS A 2 10.63 -31.28 24.78
N LEU A 3 11.04 -30.29 25.58
CA LEU A 3 10.90 -28.86 25.31
C LEU A 3 12.12 -28.43 24.48
N GLY A 4 11.93 -28.21 23.19
CA GLY A 4 12.91 -27.55 22.34
C GLY A 4 12.75 -26.03 22.44
N SER A 5 13.73 -25.35 23.05
CA SER A 5 13.84 -23.89 23.04
C SER A 5 14.20 -23.41 21.63
N LEU A 6 13.33 -22.57 21.05
CA LEU A 6 13.63 -21.82 19.84
C LEU A 6 14.48 -20.59 20.20
N LEU A 7 15.77 -20.67 19.88
CA LEU A 7 16.71 -19.54 19.92
C LEU A 7 16.30 -18.52 18.86
N HIS A 8 15.96 -17.31 19.30
CA HIS A 8 15.80 -16.15 18.42
C HIS A 8 17.18 -15.72 17.91
N PRO A 9 17.30 -15.26 16.65
CA PRO A 9 18.55 -14.67 16.17
C PRO A 9 18.79 -13.35 16.91
N ALA A 10 19.84 -13.32 17.73
CA ALA A 10 20.30 -12.11 18.39
C ALA A 10 20.87 -11.14 17.34
N HIS A 11 20.37 -9.91 17.30
CA HIS A 11 20.98 -8.82 16.54
C HIS A 11 22.46 -8.64 16.96
N PRO A 12 23.36 -8.31 16.02
CA PRO A 12 24.72 -7.94 16.36
C PRO A 12 24.68 -6.67 17.23
N ARG A 13 25.00 -6.84 18.53
CA ARG A 13 25.25 -5.73 19.46
C ARG A 13 26.25 -4.77 18.82
N ARG A 14 25.79 -3.56 18.46
CA ARG A 14 26.68 -2.45 18.11
C ARG A 14 27.64 -2.24 19.28
N ARG A 15 28.93 -2.45 19.04
CA ARG A 15 29.96 -2.17 20.04
C ARG A 15 29.97 -0.67 20.30
N ALA A 16 29.76 -0.28 21.56
CA ALA A 16 30.02 1.07 22.03
C ALA A 16 31.49 1.40 21.75
N ILE A 17 31.73 2.32 20.82
CA ILE A 17 33.06 2.88 20.59
C ILE A 17 33.26 3.92 21.70
N ALA A 18 34.15 3.60 22.63
CA ALA A 18 34.65 4.55 23.62
C ALA A 18 35.39 5.69 22.90
N VAL A 19 34.92 6.91 23.12
CA VAL A 19 35.58 8.14 22.64
C VAL A 19 36.86 8.33 23.46
N ALA A 20 38.00 8.07 22.84
CA ALA A 20 39.30 8.49 23.36
C ALA A 20 39.55 9.95 22.96
N ALA A 21 39.72 10.81 23.95
CA ALA A 21 40.18 12.18 23.77
C ALA A 21 41.58 12.17 23.16
N GLY A 22 41.71 12.77 21.97
CA GLY A 22 42.96 12.87 21.22
C GLY A 22 43.15 14.27 20.66
N ALA A 23 44.30 14.86 21.00
CA ALA A 23 44.77 16.21 20.72
C ALA A 23 44.30 16.89 19.41
N LEU A 24 43.78 18.11 19.59
CA LEU A 24 43.51 19.09 18.56
C LEU A 24 44.82 19.58 17.93
N THR A 25 45.01 19.34 16.64
CA THR A 25 46.07 19.99 15.85
C THR A 25 45.39 20.87 14.81
N LEU A 26 45.58 22.19 14.91
CA LEU A 26 45.09 23.16 13.94
C LEU A 26 45.82 22.94 12.59
N LEU A 27 45.07 22.57 11.56
CA LEU A 27 45.46 22.76 10.16
C LEU A 27 44.41 23.66 9.52
N VAL A 28 44.81 24.91 9.27
CA VAL A 28 44.09 25.87 8.44
C VAL A 28 44.24 25.42 6.99
N ALA A 29 43.14 24.97 6.38
CA ALA A 29 43.06 24.76 4.95
C ALA A 29 41.81 25.49 4.42
N THR A 30 42.06 26.49 3.58
CA THR A 30 41.08 27.28 2.85
C THR A 30 40.34 26.40 1.84
N ALA A 31 39.03 26.22 2.02
CA ALA A 31 38.13 25.66 1.02
C ALA A 31 36.97 26.66 0.77
N PRO A 32 36.50 26.79 -0.48
CA PRO A 32 35.53 27.81 -0.86
C PRO A 32 34.13 27.50 -0.33
N PHE A 33 33.46 28.59 0.07
CA PHE A 33 32.07 28.68 0.50
C PHE A 33 31.10 27.72 -0.22
N LEU A 34 30.53 26.79 0.55
CA LEU A 34 29.23 26.18 0.26
C LEU A 34 28.18 26.96 1.04
N PRO A 35 27.06 27.38 0.43
CA PRO A 35 26.03 28.12 1.13
C PRO A 35 25.26 27.23 2.12
N ASP A 36 25.10 27.74 3.34
CA ASP A 36 24.12 27.29 4.33
C ASP A 36 22.71 27.40 3.72
N ASP A 37 22.04 26.27 3.50
CA ASP A 37 20.64 26.23 3.10
C ASP A 37 19.75 25.98 4.34
N SER A 38 19.78 26.93 5.26
CA SER A 38 18.78 27.10 6.31
C SER A 38 17.78 28.19 5.86
N GLY A 39 17.21 28.01 4.67
CA GLY A 39 16.11 28.84 4.19
C GLY A 39 14.77 28.42 4.83
N PRO A 40 13.86 29.36 5.11
CA PRO A 40 12.50 29.02 5.50
C PRO A 40 11.83 28.23 4.36
N LEU A 41 11.23 27.09 4.70
CA LEU A 41 10.41 26.31 3.78
C LEU A 41 9.36 27.22 3.14
N PRO A 42 9.14 27.15 1.81
CA PRO A 42 8.18 28.02 1.14
C PRO A 42 6.79 27.85 1.75
N GLU A 43 6.16 28.97 2.06
CA GLU A 43 4.80 29.06 2.55
C GLU A 43 3.85 28.54 1.45
N ILE A 44 3.30 27.34 1.67
CA ILE A 44 2.43 26.65 0.70
C ILE A 44 1.04 27.28 0.77
N THR A 45 0.76 28.22 -0.12
CA THR A 45 -0.59 28.75 -0.34
C THR A 45 -1.43 27.73 -1.09
N THR A 46 -2.40 27.12 -0.40
CA THR A 46 -3.46 26.33 -1.04
C THR A 46 -4.55 27.26 -1.56
N GLN A 47 -4.34 27.87 -2.73
CA GLN A 47 -5.43 28.50 -3.49
C GLN A 47 -5.63 27.75 -4.81
N GLY A 48 -6.75 27.06 -4.90
CA GLY A 48 -7.27 26.46 -6.12
C GLY A 48 -8.79 26.42 -6.02
N ASP A 49 -9.44 27.18 -6.90
CA ASP A 49 -10.87 27.42 -7.00
C ASP A 49 -11.73 26.14 -6.87
N GLU A 50 -12.80 26.26 -6.10
CA GLU A 50 -13.77 25.20 -5.76
C GLU A 50 -14.91 25.16 -6.80
N SER A 51 -14.60 25.08 -8.09
CA SER A 51 -15.62 24.91 -9.15
C SER A 51 -15.32 23.72 -10.08
N ASP A 52 -15.44 22.51 -9.53
CA ASP A 52 -15.64 21.28 -10.31
C ASP A 52 -16.91 20.62 -9.79
N GLN A 53 -18.02 20.70 -10.53
CA GLN A 53 -19.13 19.81 -10.24
C GLN A 53 -18.66 18.37 -10.45
N PRO A 54 -18.68 17.51 -9.41
CA PRO A 54 -18.26 16.13 -9.58
C PRO A 54 -19.26 15.39 -10.49
N PRO A 55 -18.79 14.44 -11.32
CA PRO A 55 -19.69 13.51 -12.01
C PRO A 55 -20.59 12.78 -10.99
N THR A 56 -21.76 12.35 -11.46
CA THR A 56 -22.75 11.60 -10.66
C THR A 56 -22.09 10.42 -9.94
N SER A 57 -22.21 10.40 -8.60
CA SER A 57 -21.58 9.37 -7.75
C SER A 57 -22.38 8.07 -7.77
N VAL A 58 -21.68 6.96 -7.94
CA VAL A 58 -22.13 5.57 -7.85
C VAL A 58 -21.83 5.03 -6.44
N ASP A 59 -22.74 4.20 -5.92
CA ASP A 59 -22.67 3.69 -4.54
C ASP A 59 -21.48 2.73 -4.38
N THR A 60 -21.47 1.54 -4.97
CA THR A 60 -20.33 0.62 -5.00
C THR A 60 -20.63 -0.51 -5.98
N ALA A 61 -19.64 -1.02 -6.71
CA ALA A 61 -19.83 -2.25 -7.48
C ALA A 61 -19.64 -3.48 -6.59
N THR A 62 -20.59 -4.42 -6.67
CA THR A 62 -20.40 -5.76 -6.07
C THR A 62 -19.52 -6.64 -6.98
N ARG A 63 -19.23 -7.87 -6.54
CA ARG A 63 -18.39 -8.81 -7.29
C ARG A 63 -19.05 -9.18 -8.63
N GLY A 64 -18.40 -8.81 -9.74
CA GLY A 64 -18.85 -9.12 -11.09
C GLY A 64 -18.72 -10.60 -11.46
N SER A 65 -19.29 -10.93 -12.62
CA SER A 65 -19.13 -12.24 -13.25
C SER A 65 -17.93 -12.25 -14.21
N ILE A 66 -17.28 -13.40 -14.39
CA ILE A 66 -16.17 -13.55 -15.34
C ILE A 66 -16.75 -13.94 -16.70
N THR A 67 -16.64 -13.06 -17.69
CA THR A 67 -17.09 -13.32 -19.07
C THR A 67 -16.14 -14.30 -19.79
N PRO A 68 -16.56 -14.88 -20.94
CA PRO A 68 -15.67 -15.69 -21.77
C PRO A 68 -14.39 -14.96 -22.19
N GLU A 69 -14.49 -13.67 -22.53
CA GLU A 69 -13.36 -12.83 -22.96
C GLU A 69 -12.38 -12.61 -21.80
N MET A 70 -12.90 -12.30 -20.60
CA MET A 70 -12.07 -12.19 -19.40
C MET A 70 -11.38 -13.52 -19.07
N ARG A 71 -12.07 -14.65 -19.22
CA ARG A 71 -11.48 -15.98 -19.02
C ARG A 71 -10.36 -16.26 -20.01
N ALA A 72 -10.57 -15.96 -21.29
CA ALA A 72 -9.55 -16.12 -22.32
C ALA A 72 -8.32 -15.25 -22.03
N GLU A 73 -8.51 -14.03 -21.52
CA GLU A 73 -7.40 -13.16 -21.12
C GLU A 73 -6.63 -13.71 -19.90
N ILE A 74 -7.35 -14.23 -18.89
CA ILE A 74 -6.73 -14.91 -17.74
C ILE A 74 -5.90 -16.11 -18.23
N ASP A 75 -6.49 -16.95 -19.09
CA ASP A 75 -5.84 -18.13 -19.64
C ASP A 75 -4.58 -17.76 -20.43
N ARG A 76 -4.63 -16.68 -21.22
CA ARG A 76 -3.48 -16.17 -21.97
C ARG A 76 -2.32 -15.81 -21.03
N VAL A 77 -2.58 -15.00 -20.00
CA VAL A 77 -1.53 -14.53 -19.06
C VAL A 77 -0.94 -15.69 -18.26
N VAL A 78 -1.78 -16.62 -17.81
CA VAL A 78 -1.32 -17.81 -17.08
C VAL A 78 -0.47 -18.71 -17.97
N ALA A 79 -0.92 -18.99 -19.21
CA ALA A 79 -0.16 -19.81 -20.16
C ALA A 79 1.18 -19.17 -20.54
N GLU A 80 1.23 -17.84 -20.68
CA GLU A 80 2.49 -17.09 -20.85
C GLU A 80 3.44 -17.38 -19.68
N GLY A 81 2.95 -17.34 -18.43
CA GLY A 81 3.74 -17.63 -17.24
C GLY A 81 4.16 -19.09 -17.05
N GLU A 82 3.38 -20.04 -17.56
CA GLU A 82 3.73 -21.46 -17.58
C GLU A 82 4.82 -21.76 -18.63
N GLY A 83 4.81 -21.06 -19.76
CA GLY A 83 5.84 -21.16 -20.80
C GLY A 83 7.19 -20.53 -20.42
N MET A 84 7.22 -19.69 -19.39
CA MET A 84 8.45 -19.05 -18.91
C MET A 84 9.22 -19.94 -17.93
N SER A 85 10.43 -20.35 -18.32
CA SER A 85 11.39 -20.94 -17.37
C SER A 85 12.09 -19.81 -16.60
N VAL A 86 11.65 -19.51 -15.39
CA VAL A 86 12.34 -18.59 -14.47
C VAL A 86 12.64 -19.30 -13.15
N SER A 87 13.84 -19.06 -12.62
CA SER A 87 14.21 -19.44 -11.25
C SER A 87 14.50 -18.18 -10.44
N ALA A 88 14.44 -18.26 -9.11
CA ALA A 88 14.82 -17.14 -8.23
C ALA A 88 16.26 -16.63 -8.40
N ARG A 89 17.11 -17.37 -9.13
CA ARG A 89 18.48 -16.97 -9.49
C ARG A 89 18.58 -16.22 -10.82
N SER A 90 17.46 -16.03 -11.51
CA SER A 90 17.41 -15.25 -12.76
C SER A 90 17.78 -13.79 -12.49
N SER A 91 18.18 -13.05 -13.52
CA SER A 91 18.42 -11.60 -13.37
C SER A 91 17.16 -10.89 -12.87
N THR A 92 17.35 -9.78 -12.14
CA THR A 92 16.25 -8.99 -11.57
C THR A 92 15.23 -8.58 -12.64
N TYR A 93 15.70 -8.13 -13.81
CA TYR A 93 14.82 -7.78 -14.91
C TYR A 93 14.02 -8.98 -15.43
N ARG A 94 14.65 -10.15 -15.61
CA ARG A 94 13.95 -11.37 -16.06
C ARG A 94 12.93 -11.85 -15.03
N LEU A 95 13.24 -11.72 -13.74
CA LEU A 95 12.29 -11.98 -12.66
C LEU A 95 11.11 -11.01 -12.76
N ALA A 96 11.35 -9.71 -12.88
CA ALA A 96 10.30 -8.69 -12.98
C ALA A 96 9.38 -8.90 -14.19
N THR A 97 9.94 -9.13 -15.37
CA THR A 97 9.14 -9.43 -16.58
C THR A 97 8.27 -10.65 -16.38
N ALA A 98 8.77 -11.69 -15.71
CA ALA A 98 7.96 -12.86 -15.40
C ALA A 98 6.91 -12.56 -14.33
N THR A 99 7.26 -11.95 -13.21
CA THR A 99 6.31 -11.84 -12.09
C THR A 99 5.30 -10.71 -12.23
N THR A 100 5.49 -9.81 -13.20
CA THR A 100 4.64 -8.61 -13.40
C THR A 100 3.95 -8.62 -14.78
N ARG A 101 3.57 -9.80 -15.27
CA ARG A 101 2.72 -9.91 -16.47
C ARG A 101 1.36 -9.26 -16.23
N CYS A 102 0.76 -8.71 -17.29
CA CYS A 102 -0.48 -7.96 -17.19
C CYS A 102 -1.60 -8.56 -18.03
N ALA A 103 -2.81 -8.44 -17.49
CA ALA A 103 -4.08 -8.69 -18.17
C ALA A 103 -4.78 -7.37 -18.50
N VAL A 104 -5.60 -7.36 -19.54
CA VAL A 104 -6.49 -6.26 -19.89
C VAL A 104 -7.94 -6.72 -19.82
N PHE A 105 -8.70 -6.15 -18.89
CA PHE A 105 -10.13 -6.39 -18.72
C PHE A 105 -10.89 -5.13 -19.12
N GLU A 106 -11.65 -5.20 -20.22
CA GLU A 106 -12.45 -4.07 -20.73
C GLU A 106 -11.66 -2.76 -20.87
N GLY A 107 -10.42 -2.86 -21.40
CA GLY A 107 -9.51 -1.72 -21.56
C GLY A 107 -8.79 -1.26 -20.28
N GLN A 108 -9.12 -1.84 -19.11
CA GLN A 108 -8.43 -1.59 -17.85
C GLN A 108 -7.29 -2.60 -17.67
N ARG A 109 -6.11 -2.15 -17.27
CA ARG A 109 -4.94 -3.03 -17.12
C ARG A 109 -4.72 -3.40 -15.66
N TYR A 110 -4.51 -4.69 -15.43
CA TYR A 110 -4.09 -5.25 -14.15
C TYR A 110 -2.76 -5.97 -14.33
N CYS A 111 -1.77 -5.69 -13.48
CA CYS A 111 -0.49 -6.38 -13.50
C CYS A 111 -0.30 -7.21 -12.22
N LEU A 112 0.12 -8.46 -12.37
CA LEU A 112 0.33 -9.39 -11.26
C LEU A 112 1.27 -8.79 -10.20
N GLY A 113 0.89 -8.92 -8.94
CA GLY A 113 1.60 -8.39 -7.77
C GLY A 113 1.55 -6.87 -7.61
N LEU A 114 1.14 -6.13 -8.64
CA LEU A 114 1.13 -4.66 -8.64
C LEU A 114 -0.27 -4.07 -8.47
N GLY A 115 -1.29 -4.68 -9.09
CA GLY A 115 -2.67 -4.21 -9.07
C GLY A 115 -3.13 -3.55 -10.37
N TRP A 116 -4.22 -2.79 -10.28
CA TRP A 116 -4.77 -2.01 -11.40
C TRP A 116 -3.92 -0.77 -11.66
N THR A 117 -3.42 -0.62 -12.89
CA THR A 117 -2.46 0.42 -13.26
C THR A 117 -2.76 1.03 -14.63
N THR A 118 -2.16 2.16 -14.93
CA THR A 118 -2.11 2.76 -16.27
C THR A 118 -0.78 2.48 -16.98
N LYS A 119 0.24 2.00 -16.26
CA LYS A 119 1.54 1.61 -16.82
C LYS A 119 1.39 0.47 -17.80
N THR A 120 2.21 0.45 -18.84
CA THR A 120 2.40 -0.74 -19.67
C THR A 120 3.05 -1.88 -18.87
N GLN A 121 3.01 -3.11 -19.41
CA GLN A 121 3.69 -4.25 -18.79
C GLN A 121 5.20 -4.02 -18.71
N GLU A 122 5.78 -3.41 -19.74
CA GLU A 122 7.21 -3.09 -19.78
C GLU A 122 7.57 -2.06 -18.71
N GLU A 123 6.80 -0.97 -18.58
CA GLU A 123 7.02 0.05 -17.54
C GLU A 123 6.81 -0.52 -16.12
N ALA A 124 5.80 -1.38 -15.93
CA ALA A 124 5.57 -2.04 -14.65
C ALA A 124 6.73 -2.97 -14.27
N ALA A 125 7.20 -3.81 -15.20
CA ALA A 125 8.34 -4.69 -14.99
C ALA A 125 9.65 -3.91 -14.78
N ALA A 126 9.88 -2.83 -15.54
CA ALA A 126 11.05 -1.97 -15.37
C ALA A 126 11.05 -1.32 -13.98
N GLY A 127 9.91 -0.75 -13.54
CA GLY A 127 9.78 -0.17 -12.20
C GLY A 127 10.04 -1.18 -11.08
N MET A 128 9.54 -2.41 -11.22
CA MET A 128 9.83 -3.50 -10.28
C MET A 128 11.31 -3.89 -10.27
N ALA A 129 11.94 -3.96 -11.44
CA ALA A 129 13.35 -4.28 -11.56
C ALA A 129 14.25 -3.20 -10.95
N ASP A 130 13.93 -1.92 -11.19
CA ASP A 130 14.64 -0.77 -10.65
C ASP A 130 14.49 -0.68 -9.13
N ALA A 131 13.30 -1.00 -8.60
CA ALA A 131 13.06 -1.05 -7.16
C ALA A 131 13.86 -2.17 -6.47
N ALA A 132 14.03 -3.31 -7.14
CA ALA A 132 14.82 -4.44 -6.67
C ALA A 132 16.33 -4.31 -6.93
N ALA A 133 16.77 -3.29 -7.66
CA ALA A 133 18.18 -3.06 -7.91
C ALA A 133 18.89 -2.65 -6.60
N PRO A 134 20.07 -3.24 -6.29
CA PRO A 134 20.81 -2.89 -5.09
C PRO A 134 21.20 -1.41 -5.14
N ARG A 135 20.74 -0.64 -4.15
CA ARG A 135 21.14 0.77 -4.00
C ARG A 135 22.40 0.85 -3.13
N PRO A 136 23.45 1.56 -3.56
CA PRO A 136 24.63 1.80 -2.74
C PRO A 136 24.29 2.83 -1.66
N THR A 137 23.51 2.44 -0.65
CA THR A 137 23.32 3.25 0.55
C THR A 137 24.37 2.88 1.58
N ARG A 138 24.90 3.90 2.26
CA ARG A 138 25.92 3.72 3.30
C ARG A 138 25.37 2.98 4.54
N THR A 139 24.06 3.03 4.72
CA THR A 139 23.30 2.28 5.73
C THR A 139 22.03 1.74 5.06
N PRO A 140 21.72 0.44 5.17
CA PRO A 140 20.43 -0.09 4.73
C PRO A 140 19.29 0.55 5.56
N PRO A 141 18.15 0.90 4.94
CA PRO A 141 17.00 1.37 5.71
C PRO A 141 16.50 0.28 6.67
N GLU A 142 15.85 0.69 7.75
CA GLU A 142 15.19 -0.26 8.66
C GLU A 142 14.08 -1.01 7.91
N GLN A 143 14.04 -2.34 8.03
CA GLN A 143 12.96 -3.14 7.44
C GLN A 143 11.77 -3.14 8.38
N THR A 144 10.60 -2.79 7.87
CA THR A 144 9.38 -2.68 8.70
C THR A 144 8.31 -3.73 8.38
N GLY A 145 8.52 -4.54 7.33
CA GLY A 145 7.67 -5.70 7.02
C GLY A 145 6.79 -5.61 5.79
N ASP A 146 6.92 -4.57 4.98
CA ASP A 146 6.51 -4.67 3.58
C ASP A 146 7.44 -5.64 2.83
N LEU A 147 6.86 -6.40 1.90
CA LEU A 147 7.58 -7.36 1.10
C LEU A 147 8.50 -6.66 0.09
N ASP A 148 9.81 -6.74 0.34
CA ASP A 148 10.84 -6.23 -0.57
C ASP A 148 10.60 -6.70 -2.02
N PRO A 149 10.75 -5.81 -3.03
CA PRO A 149 10.46 -6.14 -4.42
C PRO A 149 11.24 -7.36 -4.93
N ALA A 150 12.53 -7.49 -4.59
CA ALA A 150 13.33 -8.64 -5.00
C ALA A 150 12.85 -9.92 -4.30
N ALA A 151 12.51 -9.84 -3.02
CA ALA A 151 11.94 -10.96 -2.29
C ALA A 151 10.58 -11.40 -2.85
N ALA A 152 9.69 -10.46 -3.18
CA ALA A 152 8.39 -10.73 -3.79
C ALA A 152 8.54 -11.53 -5.09
N MET A 153 9.42 -11.08 -5.97
CA MET A 153 9.65 -11.75 -7.25
C MET A 153 10.26 -13.14 -7.08
N ARG A 154 11.23 -13.29 -6.15
CA ARG A 154 11.84 -14.60 -5.88
C ARG A 154 10.83 -15.58 -5.26
N GLN A 155 10.05 -15.13 -4.28
CA GLN A 155 9.01 -15.96 -3.65
C GLN A 155 8.03 -16.51 -4.70
N ARG A 156 7.60 -15.68 -5.66
CA ARG A 156 6.73 -16.12 -6.75
C ARG A 156 7.43 -17.07 -7.72
N ALA A 157 8.70 -16.81 -8.03
CA ALA A 157 9.51 -17.64 -8.93
C ALA A 157 9.89 -19.00 -8.31
N ASP A 158 9.96 -19.11 -6.99
CA ASP A 158 10.28 -20.33 -6.26
C ASP A 158 9.08 -21.29 -6.13
N LEU A 159 7.85 -20.81 -6.39
CA LEU A 159 6.68 -21.68 -6.45
C LEU A 159 6.79 -22.69 -7.60
N PRO A 160 6.39 -23.95 -7.38
CA PRO A 160 6.16 -24.90 -8.47
C PRO A 160 5.25 -24.30 -9.54
N THR A 161 5.53 -24.57 -10.82
CA THR A 161 4.81 -23.95 -11.95
C THR A 161 3.28 -24.03 -11.81
N HIS A 162 2.75 -25.19 -11.40
CA HIS A 162 1.30 -25.36 -11.22
C HIS A 162 0.72 -24.56 -10.05
N GLU A 163 1.44 -24.43 -8.92
CA GLU A 163 1.02 -23.60 -7.78
C GLU A 163 1.07 -22.11 -8.15
N ARG A 164 2.12 -21.69 -8.85
CA ARG A 164 2.25 -20.33 -9.39
C ARG A 164 1.09 -20.01 -10.33
N ALA A 165 0.80 -20.88 -11.30
CA ALA A 165 -0.29 -20.71 -12.25
C ALA A 165 -1.65 -20.63 -11.55
N ALA A 166 -1.89 -21.46 -10.52
CA ALA A 166 -3.11 -21.40 -9.71
C ALA A 166 -3.23 -20.07 -8.95
N ALA A 167 -2.15 -19.59 -8.35
CA ALA A 167 -2.13 -18.31 -7.64
C ALA A 167 -2.36 -17.12 -8.59
N GLU A 168 -1.72 -17.12 -9.77
CA GLU A 168 -1.90 -16.10 -10.81
C GLU A 168 -3.34 -16.09 -11.33
N ARG A 169 -3.92 -17.26 -11.59
CA ARG A 169 -5.32 -17.39 -12.00
C ARG A 169 -6.27 -16.86 -10.95
N ALA A 170 -6.03 -17.16 -9.67
CA ALA A 170 -6.87 -16.69 -8.58
C ALA A 170 -6.83 -15.16 -8.46
N GLU A 171 -5.64 -14.57 -8.52
CA GLU A 171 -5.43 -13.12 -8.49
C GLU A 171 -6.10 -12.41 -9.68
N LEU A 172 -5.87 -12.90 -10.90
CA LEU A 172 -6.48 -12.35 -12.12
C LEU A 172 -8.00 -12.54 -12.16
N SER A 173 -8.51 -13.63 -11.59
CA SER A 173 -9.96 -13.85 -11.46
C SER A 173 -10.59 -12.85 -10.49
N ALA A 174 -9.92 -12.54 -9.37
CA ALA A 174 -10.38 -11.49 -8.45
C ALA A 174 -10.33 -10.12 -9.13
N ALA A 175 -9.26 -9.82 -9.87
CA ALA A 175 -9.16 -8.61 -10.68
C ALA A 175 -10.31 -8.53 -11.70
N ALA A 176 -10.50 -9.52 -12.56
CA ALA A 176 -11.56 -9.50 -13.58
C ALA A 176 -12.95 -9.19 -13.00
N ARG A 177 -13.28 -9.76 -11.84
CA ARG A 177 -14.56 -9.52 -11.16
C ARG A 177 -14.72 -8.11 -10.59
N ALA A 178 -13.62 -7.39 -10.37
CA ALA A 178 -13.61 -6.04 -9.84
C ALA A 178 -13.49 -4.94 -10.92
N VAL A 179 -13.48 -5.29 -12.22
CA VAL A 179 -13.29 -4.33 -13.31
C VAL A 179 -14.32 -3.18 -13.29
N ALA A 180 -15.57 -3.49 -12.92
CA ALA A 180 -16.63 -2.49 -12.80
C ALA A 180 -16.30 -1.46 -11.72
N LYS A 181 -15.82 -1.90 -10.55
CA LYS A 181 -15.37 -1.02 -9.46
C LYS A 181 -14.25 -0.08 -9.92
N VAL A 182 -13.30 -0.58 -10.70
CA VAL A 182 -12.20 0.25 -11.23
C VAL A 182 -12.72 1.32 -12.17
N TRP A 183 -13.60 0.96 -13.11
CA TRP A 183 -14.24 1.93 -13.99
C TRP A 183 -14.98 3.01 -13.21
N LEU A 184 -15.75 2.64 -12.18
CA LEU A 184 -16.44 3.59 -11.31
C LEU A 184 -15.46 4.52 -10.57
N ILE A 185 -14.41 3.98 -9.97
CA ILE A 185 -13.39 4.79 -9.28
C ILE A 185 -12.75 5.78 -10.26
N ARG A 186 -12.31 5.32 -11.44
CA ARG A 186 -11.67 6.20 -12.43
C ARG A 186 -12.65 7.25 -12.96
N HIS A 187 -13.92 6.89 -13.13
CA HIS A 187 -14.96 7.84 -13.52
C HIS A 187 -15.15 8.96 -12.51
N GLU A 188 -15.32 8.62 -11.24
CA GLU A 188 -15.64 9.59 -10.20
C GLU A 188 -14.44 10.39 -9.71
N ILE A 189 -13.30 9.71 -9.62
CA ILE A 189 -12.08 10.28 -9.08
C ILE A 189 -11.32 11.01 -10.18
N GLN A 190 -11.11 10.37 -11.33
CA GLN A 190 -10.29 10.90 -12.42
C GLN A 190 -11.09 11.58 -13.53
N GLY A 191 -12.42 11.42 -13.57
CA GLY A 191 -13.26 12.02 -14.61
C GLY A 191 -13.27 11.23 -15.93
N VAL A 192 -12.82 9.98 -15.92
CA VAL A 192 -12.78 9.13 -17.13
C VAL A 192 -14.22 8.74 -17.51
N PRO A 193 -14.68 8.95 -18.75
CA PRO A 193 -16.02 8.52 -19.16
C PRO A 193 -16.21 7.00 -19.00
N LEU A 194 -17.38 6.58 -18.53
CA LEU A 194 -17.75 5.16 -18.56
C LEU A 194 -17.95 4.72 -20.02
N PRO A 195 -17.54 3.50 -20.41
CA PRO A 195 -17.80 2.99 -21.75
C PRO A 195 -19.29 2.89 -22.09
N ASP A 196 -19.65 2.96 -23.36
CA ASP A 196 -21.04 2.79 -23.81
C ASP A 196 -21.61 1.45 -23.34
N GLY A 197 -22.86 1.43 -22.89
CA GLY A 197 -23.53 0.23 -22.37
C GLY A 197 -22.92 -0.35 -21.08
N PHE A 198 -22.14 0.44 -20.32
CA PHE A 198 -21.50 0.00 -19.08
C PHE A 198 -22.50 -0.59 -18.07
N ALA A 199 -23.65 0.07 -17.86
CA ALA A 199 -24.67 -0.40 -16.93
C ALA A 199 -25.30 -1.75 -17.36
N ASP A 200 -25.42 -2.00 -18.67
CA ASP A 200 -25.96 -3.26 -19.19
C ASP A 200 -24.96 -4.42 -19.02
N ARG A 201 -23.66 -4.13 -19.19
CA ARG A 201 -22.58 -5.11 -19.00
C ARG A 201 -22.27 -5.39 -17.53
N HIS A 202 -22.45 -4.38 -16.67
CA HIS A 202 -22.17 -4.45 -15.24
C HIS A 202 -23.41 -4.15 -14.40
N PRO A 203 -24.42 -5.05 -14.39
CA PRO A 203 -25.57 -4.89 -13.50
C PRO A 203 -25.17 -4.89 -12.01
N GLU A 204 -24.00 -5.43 -11.67
CA GLU A 204 -23.38 -5.37 -10.33
C GLU A 204 -22.93 -3.96 -9.93
N ALA A 205 -22.63 -3.12 -10.92
CA ALA A 205 -22.40 -1.69 -10.75
C ALA A 205 -23.75 -1.00 -10.85
N GLN A 206 -24.63 -1.28 -9.88
CA GLN A 206 -25.86 -0.52 -9.77
C GLN A 206 -25.47 0.94 -9.60
N VAL A 207 -25.68 1.73 -10.65
CA VAL A 207 -25.65 3.18 -10.58
C VAL A 207 -26.81 3.55 -9.68
N ALA A 208 -26.57 3.53 -8.37
CA ALA A 208 -27.56 3.99 -7.44
C ALA A 208 -27.86 5.43 -7.85
N ALA A 209 -29.11 5.70 -8.22
CA ALA A 209 -29.65 7.04 -8.38
C ALA A 209 -29.60 7.85 -7.06
N ARG A 210 -28.92 7.34 -6.02
CA ARG A 210 -28.68 7.93 -4.72
C ARG A 210 -27.24 8.40 -4.60
N ALA A 211 -26.98 9.62 -5.09
CA ALA A 211 -26.09 10.53 -4.39
C ALA A 211 -26.28 11.94 -4.93
N THR A 212 -27.14 12.70 -4.26
CA THR A 212 -26.84 14.12 -4.02
C THR A 212 -25.37 14.23 -3.63
N ALA A 213 -24.65 15.24 -4.14
CA ALA A 213 -23.26 15.50 -3.82
C ALA A 213 -23.06 15.33 -2.29
N ARG A 214 -22.41 14.23 -1.86
CA ARG A 214 -22.24 13.97 -0.44
C ARG A 214 -21.29 15.01 0.09
N ASN A 215 -21.84 15.97 0.82
CA ASN A 215 -21.09 16.90 1.63
C ASN A 215 -20.35 16.08 2.69
N HIS A 216 -19.09 15.78 2.42
CA HIS A 216 -18.22 15.12 3.38
C HIS A 216 -18.05 16.06 4.58
N PRO A 217 -18.25 15.59 5.83
CA PRO A 217 -18.04 16.42 7.01
C PRO A 217 -16.59 16.91 7.09
N ARG A 218 -16.32 17.91 7.93
CA ARG A 218 -14.95 18.40 8.13
C ARG A 218 -14.03 17.35 8.73
N LYS A 219 -14.55 16.53 9.64
CA LYS A 219 -13.84 15.42 10.29
C LYS A 219 -14.72 14.18 10.25
N PHE A 220 -14.13 13.04 9.93
CA PHE A 220 -14.77 11.75 10.07
C PHE A 220 -13.72 10.71 10.38
N GLU A 221 -14.10 9.73 11.19
CA GLU A 221 -13.26 8.59 11.49
C GLU A 221 -14.10 7.34 11.65
N ILE A 222 -13.50 6.25 11.22
CA ILE A 222 -13.89 4.88 11.50
C ILE A 222 -12.81 4.27 12.38
N LEU A 223 -13.11 3.09 12.94
CA LEU A 223 -12.25 2.38 13.88
C LEU A 223 -11.99 3.17 15.18
N ARG A 224 -12.09 2.49 16.31
CA ARG A 224 -11.90 3.11 17.63
C ARG A 224 -10.40 3.19 17.92
N GLU A 225 -9.95 4.26 18.55
CA GLU A 225 -8.53 4.51 18.88
C GLU A 225 -7.85 3.41 19.71
N LYS A 226 -8.64 2.56 20.39
CA LYS A 226 -8.15 1.40 21.14
C LYS A 226 -7.89 0.16 20.29
N GLN A 227 -8.35 0.12 19.04
CA GLN A 227 -8.25 -1.02 18.12
C GLN A 227 -6.88 -1.06 17.42
N VAL A 228 -5.82 -0.72 18.16
CA VAL A 228 -4.47 -0.54 17.64
C VAL A 228 -3.43 -1.18 18.57
N ARG A 229 -2.40 -1.78 17.97
CA ARG A 229 -1.23 -2.36 18.65
C ARG A 229 0.02 -2.22 17.78
N PRO A 230 1.22 -2.03 18.37
CA PRO A 230 2.46 -2.08 17.60
C PRO A 230 2.64 -3.47 16.98
N GLN A 231 3.40 -3.56 15.89
CA GLN A 231 3.80 -4.84 15.34
C GLN A 231 4.71 -5.62 16.30
N GLN A 232 4.55 -6.95 16.35
CA GLN A 232 5.28 -7.80 17.29
C GLN A 232 6.66 -8.24 16.79
N GLU A 233 6.85 -8.22 15.47
CA GLU A 233 8.12 -8.51 14.82
C GLU A 233 8.47 -7.35 13.89
N TYR A 234 9.76 -7.10 13.67
CA TYR A 234 10.20 -5.98 12.81
C TYR A 234 9.70 -6.10 11.37
N TYR A 235 9.30 -7.30 10.93
CA TYR A 235 8.75 -7.57 9.60
C TYR A 235 7.22 -7.80 9.59
N TRP A 236 6.49 -7.40 10.64
CA TRP A 236 5.06 -7.69 10.82
C TRP A 236 4.12 -6.48 10.68
N CYS A 237 4.48 -5.43 9.93
CA CYS A 237 3.53 -4.34 9.68
C CYS A 237 2.24 -4.81 9.00
N GLY A 238 2.31 -5.75 8.05
CA GLY A 238 1.13 -6.37 7.43
C GLY A 238 0.22 -7.09 8.43
N PRO A 239 0.70 -8.09 9.19
CA PRO A 239 -0.06 -8.76 10.25
C PRO A 239 -0.65 -7.82 11.31
N ALA A 240 0.09 -6.78 11.68
CA ALA A 240 -0.38 -5.77 12.62
C ALA A 240 -1.50 -4.91 12.03
N ALA A 241 -1.33 -4.41 10.80
CA ALA A 241 -2.36 -3.67 10.08
C ALA A 241 -3.63 -4.52 9.88
N MET A 242 -3.48 -5.78 9.48
CA MET A 242 -4.60 -6.70 9.31
C MET A 242 -5.31 -7.01 10.64
N GLN A 243 -4.57 -7.12 11.75
CA GLN A 243 -5.17 -7.21 13.08
C GLN A 243 -6.07 -6.01 13.37
N MET A 244 -5.62 -4.80 13.09
CA MET A 244 -6.38 -3.57 13.36
C MET A 244 -7.65 -3.51 12.51
N ILE A 245 -7.54 -3.81 11.20
CA ILE A 245 -8.68 -3.84 10.27
C ILE A 245 -9.72 -4.88 10.73
N ALA A 246 -9.29 -6.11 10.99
CA ALA A 246 -10.21 -7.18 11.39
C ALA A 246 -10.77 -6.98 12.80
N TRP A 247 -10.03 -6.35 13.71
CA TRP A 247 -10.54 -5.97 15.02
C TRP A 247 -11.62 -4.88 14.89
N GLY A 248 -11.41 -3.90 14.01
CA GLY A 248 -12.41 -2.94 13.58
C GLY A 248 -13.75 -3.56 13.26
N TRP A 249 -13.72 -4.57 12.38
CA TRP A 249 -14.89 -5.30 11.92
C TRP A 249 -15.53 -6.20 13.00
N ARG A 250 -14.71 -7.02 13.67
CA ARG A 250 -15.22 -8.10 14.55
C ARG A 250 -15.50 -7.67 15.99
N ASP A 251 -15.11 -6.45 16.34
CA ASP A 251 -14.99 -5.94 17.72
C ASP A 251 -14.20 -6.88 18.66
N ARG A 252 -13.36 -7.74 18.10
CA ARG A 252 -12.53 -8.71 18.83
C ARG A 252 -11.14 -8.80 18.24
N ARG A 253 -10.13 -8.51 19.08
CA ARG A 253 -8.72 -8.66 18.71
C ARG A 253 -8.37 -10.13 18.48
N GLN A 254 -7.62 -10.41 17.42
CA GLN A 254 -6.97 -11.70 17.17
C GLN A 254 -5.46 -11.47 17.08
N GLY A 255 -4.62 -12.42 17.51
CA GLY A 255 -3.15 -12.25 17.53
C GLY A 255 -2.55 -12.03 16.15
N GLN A 256 -1.39 -11.35 16.07
CA GLN A 256 -0.71 -11.06 14.80
C GLN A 256 -0.23 -12.33 14.11
N ALA A 257 0.20 -13.35 14.87
CA ALA A 257 0.59 -14.65 14.30
C ALA A 257 -0.51 -15.31 13.44
N LEU A 258 -1.79 -15.18 13.83
CA LEU A 258 -2.91 -15.68 13.00
C LEU A 258 -2.97 -14.95 11.66
N TRP A 259 -2.73 -13.64 11.66
CA TRP A 259 -2.75 -12.84 10.45
C TRP A 259 -1.52 -13.08 9.60
N ALA A 260 -0.35 -13.27 10.21
CA ALA A 260 0.88 -13.65 9.52
C ALA A 260 0.68 -14.94 8.71
N ASP A 261 0.08 -15.97 9.31
CA ASP A 261 -0.28 -17.22 8.63
C ASP A 261 -1.23 -16.98 7.45
N ARG A 262 -2.33 -16.25 7.67
CA ARG A 262 -3.33 -15.98 6.62
C ARG A 262 -2.79 -15.15 5.46
N LEU A 263 -1.86 -14.24 5.74
CA LEU A 263 -1.21 -13.36 4.78
C LEU A 263 -0.04 -14.03 4.07
N GLY A 264 0.40 -15.22 4.52
CA GLY A 264 1.63 -15.84 4.03
C GLY A 264 2.87 -14.98 4.32
N THR A 265 2.86 -14.26 5.45
CA THR A 265 3.94 -13.34 5.83
C THR A 265 5.21 -14.11 6.12
N THR A 266 6.32 -13.69 5.51
CA THR A 266 7.65 -14.25 5.77
C THR A 266 8.54 -13.21 6.47
N THR A 267 9.78 -13.56 6.79
CA THR A 267 10.78 -12.58 7.27
C THR A 267 11.07 -11.47 6.26
N ALA A 268 10.69 -11.66 4.98
CA ALA A 268 10.81 -10.62 3.96
C ALA A 268 9.63 -9.65 3.97
N GLY A 269 8.54 -9.94 4.68
CA GLY A 269 7.35 -9.08 4.79
C GLY A 269 6.07 -9.68 4.20
N THR A 270 5.09 -8.80 3.95
CA THR A 270 3.77 -9.12 3.40
C THR A 270 3.55 -8.37 2.08
N GLY A 271 2.98 -9.03 1.06
CA GLY A 271 2.58 -8.35 -0.19
C GLY A 271 1.21 -7.68 -0.07
N ILE A 272 1.00 -6.54 -0.71
CA ILE A 272 -0.29 -5.82 -0.67
C ILE A 272 -1.45 -6.60 -1.31
N THR A 273 -1.20 -7.41 -2.33
CA THR A 273 -2.23 -8.28 -2.92
C THR A 273 -2.75 -9.29 -1.91
N GLU A 274 -1.88 -9.79 -1.02
CA GLU A 274 -2.26 -10.65 0.10
C GLU A 274 -3.04 -9.88 1.17
N MET A 275 -2.65 -8.64 1.48
CA MET A 275 -3.43 -7.77 2.38
C MET A 275 -4.87 -7.62 1.88
N VAL A 276 -5.06 -7.21 0.63
CA VAL A 276 -6.38 -7.06 0.00
C VAL A 276 -7.16 -8.37 -0.04
N ARG A 277 -6.52 -9.47 -0.44
CA ARG A 277 -7.14 -10.81 -0.43
C ARG A 277 -7.63 -11.21 0.96
N VAL A 278 -6.83 -10.96 2.00
CA VAL A 278 -7.20 -11.32 3.37
C VAL A 278 -8.29 -10.40 3.91
N VAL A 279 -8.29 -9.11 3.59
CA VAL A 279 -9.41 -8.18 3.91
C VAL A 279 -10.72 -8.71 3.34
N ASN A 280 -10.74 -9.02 2.04
CA ASN A 280 -11.93 -9.54 1.35
C ASN A 280 -12.42 -10.87 1.93
N ASN A 281 -11.51 -11.75 2.36
CA ASN A 281 -11.90 -13.09 2.84
C ASN A 281 -12.19 -13.17 4.34
N ASN A 282 -11.89 -12.12 5.12
CA ASN A 282 -11.93 -12.20 6.59
C ASN A 282 -12.63 -11.04 7.29
N THR A 283 -13.07 -10.05 6.54
CA THR A 283 -13.88 -8.94 7.05
C THR A 283 -15.24 -8.94 6.35
N GLY A 284 -16.05 -7.90 6.55
CA GLY A 284 -17.21 -7.62 5.72
C GLY A 284 -17.11 -6.27 5.03
N TYR A 285 -15.94 -5.64 5.03
CA TYR A 285 -15.76 -4.36 4.33
C TYR A 285 -15.86 -4.50 2.81
N ASP A 286 -15.80 -5.72 2.30
CA ASP A 286 -15.91 -6.07 0.88
C ASP A 286 -17.36 -6.20 0.38
N ASN A 287 -18.35 -6.00 1.26
CA ASN A 287 -19.75 -6.08 0.89
C ASN A 287 -20.27 -4.77 0.24
N ALA A 288 -21.50 -4.83 -0.31
CA ALA A 288 -22.15 -3.71 -1.00
C ALA A 288 -22.57 -2.55 -0.08
N GLU A 289 -22.61 -2.76 1.23
CA GLU A 289 -22.92 -1.71 2.22
C GLU A 289 -21.66 -0.93 2.63
N HIS A 290 -20.48 -1.45 2.27
CA HIS A 290 -19.18 -0.85 2.54
C HIS A 290 -18.43 -0.51 1.26
N ALA A 291 -17.23 -1.03 1.04
CA ALA A 291 -16.37 -0.64 -0.08
C ALA A 291 -16.58 -1.49 -1.33
N GLY A 292 -17.37 -2.56 -1.25
CA GLY A 292 -17.28 -3.65 -2.22
C GLY A 292 -15.90 -4.31 -2.20
N GLU A 293 -15.68 -5.28 -3.08
CA GLU A 293 -14.43 -6.03 -3.16
C GLU A 293 -13.20 -5.12 -3.18
N TYR A 294 -12.31 -5.24 -2.20
CA TYR A 294 -11.08 -4.45 -2.18
C TYR A 294 -10.21 -4.83 -3.37
N ILE A 295 -9.56 -3.82 -3.93
CA ILE A 295 -8.63 -3.92 -5.03
C ILE A 295 -7.31 -3.27 -4.64
N VAL A 296 -6.23 -3.71 -5.29
CA VAL A 296 -4.97 -2.96 -5.28
C VAL A 296 -5.02 -1.96 -6.42
N LEU A 297 -4.95 -0.68 -6.10
CA LEU A 297 -5.03 0.42 -7.05
C LEU A 297 -3.71 1.20 -7.07
N ASP A 298 -3.05 1.24 -8.24
CA ASP A 298 -1.93 2.14 -8.51
C ASP A 298 -2.44 3.59 -8.58
N ILE A 299 -1.78 4.48 -7.84
CA ILE A 299 -2.07 5.90 -7.71
C ILE A 299 -0.96 6.79 -8.32
N SER A 300 -0.07 6.22 -9.13
CA SER A 300 1.04 6.96 -9.74
C SER A 300 0.60 8.09 -10.66
N ASP A 301 -0.56 7.95 -11.30
CA ASP A 301 -1.19 8.98 -12.14
C ASP A 301 -2.19 9.88 -11.38
N PHE A 302 -2.34 9.69 -10.07
CA PHE A 302 -3.25 10.50 -9.28
C PHE A 302 -2.60 11.83 -8.91
N THR A 303 -3.37 12.90 -9.00
CA THR A 303 -3.09 14.15 -8.29
C THR A 303 -3.44 14.02 -6.81
N TYR A 304 -2.89 14.89 -5.96
CA TYR A 304 -3.28 14.94 -4.55
C TYR A 304 -4.79 15.16 -4.35
N LYS A 305 -5.44 15.98 -5.21
CA LYS A 305 -6.89 16.24 -5.15
C LYS A 305 -7.69 14.96 -5.39
N GLN A 306 -7.28 14.16 -6.36
CA GLN A 306 -7.89 12.87 -6.69
C GLN A 306 -7.69 11.85 -5.57
N TRP A 307 -6.45 11.70 -5.07
CA TRP A 307 -6.16 10.83 -3.93
C TRP A 307 -6.97 11.23 -2.70
N TRP A 308 -7.03 12.51 -2.36
CA TRP A 308 -7.82 12.99 -1.22
C TRP A 308 -9.31 12.74 -1.38
N ARG A 309 -9.84 12.86 -2.60
CA ARG A 309 -11.24 12.52 -2.90
C ARG A 309 -11.48 11.02 -2.69
N LEU A 310 -10.58 10.15 -3.14
CA LEU A 310 -10.65 8.71 -2.94
C LEU A 310 -10.65 8.36 -1.44
N ILE A 311 -9.71 8.91 -0.66
CA ILE A 311 -9.64 8.66 0.79
C ILE A 311 -10.94 9.04 1.50
N LYS A 312 -11.46 10.24 1.23
CA LYS A 312 -12.72 10.68 1.84
C LYS A 312 -13.89 9.79 1.44
N LYS A 313 -13.97 9.40 0.17
CA LYS A 313 -15.01 8.49 -0.31
C LYS A 313 -14.90 7.15 0.41
N HIS A 314 -13.73 6.51 0.41
CA HIS A 314 -13.52 5.23 1.07
C HIS A 314 -13.83 5.25 2.57
N VAL A 315 -13.35 6.27 3.28
CA VAL A 315 -13.52 6.35 4.73
C VAL A 315 -14.94 6.74 5.16
N HIS A 316 -15.60 7.68 4.47
CA HIS A 316 -16.92 8.19 4.88
C HIS A 316 -18.08 7.65 4.07
N THR A 317 -17.93 7.51 2.75
CA THR A 317 -19.01 6.98 1.90
C THR A 317 -19.11 5.47 2.07
N TYR A 318 -17.97 4.76 2.17
CA TYR A 318 -17.93 3.30 2.31
C TYR A 318 -17.77 2.83 3.74
N GLU A 319 -17.52 3.75 4.68
CA GLU A 319 -17.27 3.44 6.10
C GLU A 319 -16.22 2.33 6.28
N ALA A 320 -15.19 2.34 5.43
CA ALA A 320 -14.24 1.25 5.27
C ALA A 320 -12.78 1.75 5.41
N PRO A 321 -11.88 0.98 6.06
CA PRO A 321 -10.49 1.39 6.23
C PRO A 321 -9.70 1.29 4.93
N VAL A 322 -8.73 2.18 4.76
CA VAL A 322 -7.80 2.14 3.63
C VAL A 322 -6.56 1.34 4.04
N VAL A 323 -6.11 0.41 3.21
CA VAL A 323 -4.77 -0.17 3.35
C VAL A 323 -3.78 0.78 2.69
N LEU A 324 -3.07 1.58 3.49
CA LEU A 324 -2.05 2.50 3.02
C LEU A 324 -0.73 1.75 2.85
N HIS A 325 0.00 2.06 1.78
CA HIS A 325 1.28 1.44 1.47
C HIS A 325 2.40 2.49 1.24
N PRO A 326 2.77 3.28 2.28
CA PRO A 326 3.83 4.27 2.18
C PRO A 326 5.24 3.66 2.26
N VAL A 327 6.23 4.45 1.88
CA VAL A 327 7.60 4.33 2.43
C VAL A 327 7.76 5.22 3.66
N LEU A 328 8.35 4.69 4.74
CA LEU A 328 8.52 5.42 5.99
C LEU A 328 9.79 6.29 5.98
N LEU A 329 9.70 7.48 5.39
CA LEU A 329 10.79 8.46 5.39
C LEU A 329 10.49 9.64 6.31
N ARG A 330 11.48 10.14 7.05
CA ARG A 330 11.35 11.26 7.99
C ARG A 330 10.81 12.54 7.37
N GLN A 331 11.15 12.78 6.10
CA GLN A 331 10.59 13.92 5.35
C GLN A 331 9.05 13.90 5.29
N TYR A 332 8.45 12.70 5.27
CA TYR A 332 7.00 12.51 5.25
C TYR A 332 6.43 12.27 6.66
N PHE A 333 7.18 11.59 7.53
CA PHE A 333 6.76 11.22 8.88
C PHE A 333 7.81 11.69 9.91
N PRO A 334 7.73 12.95 10.37
CA PRO A 334 8.77 13.56 11.22
C PRO A 334 8.84 12.99 12.64
N TYR A 335 7.93 12.07 13.01
CA TYR A 335 7.99 11.35 14.28
C TYR A 335 8.95 10.14 14.24
N LEU A 336 9.46 9.77 13.06
CA LEU A 336 10.44 8.69 12.92
C LEU A 336 11.82 9.21 13.32
N ASP A 337 12.60 8.40 14.04
CA ASP A 337 14.00 8.71 14.33
C ASP A 337 14.91 8.41 13.14
N ASP A 338 14.59 7.34 12.40
CA ASP A 338 15.32 6.86 11.23
C ASP A 338 14.39 6.63 10.02
N ASP A 339 14.97 6.68 8.82
CA ASP A 339 14.29 6.27 7.59
C ASP A 339 14.17 4.74 7.50
N ALA A 340 13.02 4.27 7.03
CA ALA A 340 12.70 2.87 6.95
C ALA A 340 12.07 2.49 5.59
N SER A 341 11.88 1.18 5.37
CA SER A 341 11.40 0.60 4.12
C SER A 341 9.93 0.93 3.82
N GLY A 342 9.38 0.28 2.78
CA GLY A 342 7.92 0.18 2.62
C GLY A 342 7.25 -0.34 3.89
N HIS A 343 5.99 0.05 4.10
CA HIS A 343 5.25 -0.21 5.32
C HIS A 343 3.73 -0.24 5.08
N PHE A 344 2.96 -0.90 5.96
CA PHE A 344 1.49 -0.84 5.94
C PHE A 344 0.94 0.00 7.09
N GLN A 345 0.13 0.99 6.76
CA GLN A 345 -0.67 1.76 7.74
C GLN A 345 -2.17 1.53 7.48
N VAL A 346 -3.01 1.75 8.49
CA VAL A 346 -4.47 1.64 8.35
C VAL A 346 -5.09 3.01 8.33
N GLY A 347 -5.46 3.50 7.16
CA GLY A 347 -6.20 4.75 7.00
C GLY A 347 -7.60 4.61 7.61
N ARG A 348 -7.90 5.47 8.58
CA ARG A 348 -9.12 5.36 9.41
C ARG A 348 -9.93 6.65 9.47
N GLY A 349 -9.40 7.76 8.99
CA GLY A 349 -10.04 9.05 9.23
C GLY A 349 -9.47 10.15 8.37
N TYR A 350 -10.19 11.26 8.34
CA TYR A 350 -9.72 12.50 7.75
C TYR A 350 -10.25 13.70 8.52
N GLU A 351 -9.51 14.81 8.46
CA GLU A 351 -9.87 16.07 9.10
C GLU A 351 -9.45 17.25 8.22
N ARG A 352 -10.33 18.26 8.13
CA ARG A 352 -10.01 19.60 7.66
C ARG A 352 -10.10 20.58 8.82
N THR A 353 -8.92 20.96 9.33
CA THR A 353 -8.74 21.89 10.45
C THR A 353 -9.29 23.28 10.11
N GLU A 354 -9.46 24.14 11.12
CA GLU A 354 -10.01 25.50 10.96
C GLU A 354 -9.26 26.35 9.93
N ASP A 355 -7.94 26.25 9.93
CA ASP A 355 -7.01 26.90 8.97
C ASP A 355 -6.92 26.19 7.61
N GLY A 356 -7.73 25.15 7.38
CA GLY A 356 -7.86 24.49 6.08
C GLY A 356 -6.85 23.37 5.80
N GLN A 357 -5.96 23.05 6.75
CA GLN A 357 -5.06 21.91 6.61
C GLN A 357 -5.85 20.60 6.52
N LYS A 358 -5.37 19.69 5.67
CA LYS A 358 -5.96 18.37 5.46
C LYS A 358 -5.09 17.34 6.18
N LEU A 359 -5.67 16.66 7.16
CA LEU A 359 -5.01 15.63 7.94
C LEU A 359 -5.61 14.26 7.62
N LEU A 360 -4.75 13.27 7.45
CA LEU A 360 -5.12 11.86 7.39
C LEU A 360 -4.98 11.26 8.80
N GLY A 361 -6.06 10.65 9.26
CA GLY A 361 -6.06 9.80 10.45
C GLY A 361 -5.69 8.37 10.07
N TYR A 362 -4.66 7.80 10.69
CA TYR A 362 -4.29 6.39 10.48
C TYR A 362 -3.78 5.73 11.76
N PHE A 363 -3.79 4.40 11.75
CA PHE A 363 -3.04 3.61 12.72
C PHE A 363 -1.65 3.29 12.20
N GLU A 364 -0.66 3.49 13.06
CA GLU A 364 0.76 3.23 12.83
C GLU A 364 1.16 1.93 13.56
N PRO A 365 1.52 0.85 12.85
CA PRO A 365 2.11 -0.35 13.44
C PRO A 365 3.56 -0.22 13.91
N TRP A 366 4.37 0.63 13.27
CA TRP A 366 5.81 0.76 13.52
C TRP A 366 6.12 1.47 14.84
N ASP A 367 6.76 0.79 15.78
CA ASP A 367 7.27 1.36 17.02
C ASP A 367 8.74 0.99 17.16
N GLN A 368 9.64 1.91 16.84
CA GLN A 368 11.08 1.68 16.92
C GLN A 368 11.49 1.26 18.34
N SER A 369 10.82 1.80 19.36
CA SER A 369 11.09 1.50 20.77
C SER A 369 10.82 0.04 21.19
N GLU A 370 10.05 -0.72 20.40
CA GLU A 370 9.81 -2.15 20.64
C GLU A 370 11.03 -3.00 20.21
N PHE A 371 11.88 -2.48 19.32
CA PHE A 371 13.05 -3.18 18.77
C PHE A 371 14.37 -2.60 19.26
N ASP A 372 14.40 -1.30 19.56
CA ASP A 372 15.50 -0.62 20.22
C ASP A 372 14.93 0.28 21.36
N PRO A 373 15.07 -0.10 22.64
CA PRO A 373 14.53 0.67 23.76
C PRO A 373 15.11 2.08 23.94
N THR A 374 16.16 2.44 23.19
CA THR A 374 16.71 3.81 23.19
C THR A 374 15.92 4.76 22.29
N GLU A 375 15.10 4.22 21.39
CA GLU A 375 14.28 4.98 20.45
C GLU A 375 13.02 5.55 21.10
N PRO A 376 12.50 6.68 20.62
CA PRO A 376 11.27 7.25 21.14
C PRO A 376 10.07 6.36 20.80
N ARG A 377 9.11 6.31 21.73
CA ARG A 377 7.81 5.68 21.48
C ARG A 377 7.05 6.46 20.43
N ILE A 378 6.63 5.78 19.38
CA ILE A 378 5.77 6.38 18.36
C ILE A 378 4.29 6.23 18.78
N ALA A 379 3.50 7.28 18.58
CA ALA A 379 2.07 7.21 18.84
C ALA A 379 1.39 6.28 17.82
N ARG A 380 0.52 5.39 18.29
CA ARG A 380 -0.20 4.45 17.42
C ARG A 380 -1.32 5.13 16.61
N ASN A 381 -1.91 6.18 17.16
CA ASN A 381 -2.97 6.97 16.55
C ASN A 381 -2.35 8.23 15.97
N GLN A 382 -2.28 8.31 14.65
CA GLN A 382 -1.66 9.42 13.95
C GLN A 382 -2.71 10.29 13.26
N TRP A 383 -2.48 11.60 13.31
CA TRP A 383 -3.16 12.61 12.50
C TRP A 383 -2.09 13.47 11.86
N GLN A 384 -1.80 13.22 10.59
CA GLN A 384 -0.66 13.84 9.90
C GLN A 384 -1.09 14.47 8.59
N SER A 385 -0.23 15.32 8.01
CA SER A 385 -0.48 15.93 6.70
C SER A 385 -0.90 14.87 5.67
N ALA A 386 -2.10 15.02 5.14
CA ALA A 386 -2.62 14.16 4.09
C ALA A 386 -1.77 14.26 2.81
N TYR A 387 -1.19 15.44 2.53
CA TYR A 387 -0.29 15.60 1.40
C TYR A 387 1.02 14.82 1.60
N LYS A 388 1.63 14.88 2.78
CA LYS A 388 2.83 14.07 3.06
C LYS A 388 2.54 12.56 2.97
N SER A 389 1.38 12.13 3.46
CA SER A 389 0.93 10.73 3.34
C SER A 389 0.77 10.32 1.87
N PHE A 390 0.14 11.14 1.04
CA PHE A 390 0.05 10.92 -0.41
C PHE A 390 1.45 10.79 -1.06
N ARG A 391 2.39 11.68 -0.72
CA ARG A 391 3.77 11.63 -1.25
C ARG A 391 4.52 10.40 -0.78
N ALA A 392 4.30 9.94 0.45
CA ALA A 392 4.89 8.71 0.96
C ALA A 392 4.40 7.47 0.20
N ASN A 393 3.10 7.38 -0.11
CA ASN A 393 2.57 6.32 -0.96
C ASN A 393 3.10 6.42 -2.40
N GLN A 394 3.23 7.62 -2.96
CA GLN A 394 3.85 7.82 -4.28
C GLN A 394 5.36 7.56 -4.31
N ALA A 395 6.04 7.52 -3.17
CA ALA A 395 7.46 7.18 -3.10
C ALA A 395 7.68 5.66 -2.91
N HIS A 396 6.63 4.92 -2.53
CA HIS A 396 6.65 3.47 -2.47
C HIS A 396 6.72 2.86 -3.88
N PHE A 397 7.55 1.86 -4.14
CA PHE A 397 7.81 1.40 -5.52
C PHE A 397 6.55 0.91 -6.29
N GLN A 398 5.54 0.43 -5.56
CA GLN A 398 4.28 -0.02 -6.17
C GLN A 398 3.26 1.11 -6.35
N HIS A 399 3.44 2.26 -5.70
CA HIS A 399 2.54 3.40 -5.73
C HIS A 399 1.06 3.04 -5.49
N ASN A 400 0.72 2.20 -4.50
CA ASN A 400 -0.62 1.65 -4.43
C ASN A 400 -1.34 1.80 -3.09
N LEU A 401 -2.62 1.48 -3.12
CA LEU A 401 -3.55 1.42 -1.99
C LEU A 401 -4.40 0.16 -2.10
N GLY A 402 -4.84 -0.37 -0.94
CA GLY A 402 -5.97 -1.28 -0.88
C GLY A 402 -7.25 -0.52 -0.55
N VAL A 403 -8.20 -0.47 -1.51
CA VAL A 403 -9.49 0.25 -1.44
C VAL A 403 -10.62 -0.52 -2.08
#